data_AF-Q2GQ29-F1
#
_entry.id   AF-Q2GQ29-F1
#
_cell.length_a   1.000
_cell.length_b   1.000
_cell.length_c   1.000
_cell.angle_alpha   90.00
_cell.angle_beta   90.00
_cell.angle_gamma   90.00
#
_symmetry.space_group_name_H-M   'P 1'
#
loop_
_entity.id
_entity.type
_entity.pdbx_description
1 polymer ?
#
loop_
_entity_poly.entity_id
_entity_poly.type
_entity_poly.pdbx_seq_one_letter_code
_entity_poly.pdbx_strand_id
1 'polypeptide(L)'
;MAVDLADATLAQRLLGRLQMLVSANISISRLPNLAPRSRVRFYSQNHFIIHDHEASRPWQLPDVQLQHSEMPDPSGPRDYYPFDCYAASHFLCDIVPSHCLSHIRFLELVFPPYVPHGWSHASHSAAQDWSATVSALRNLINASALTIRLVMADFHDVPAFGREMMTKPRAKKILDGYICVIDPLIPLVREDGLAAFYMQGAHPFIWDMDTLRTSLDDDDLLTWMRRQMKETSEAYMQGEDISPDSVKPEPRKRTWWFWYDESLGYDMSRRQRGSARDGAQGPWWKPTRGV
;
A
#
# COMPACT_ATOMS: atom_id res chain seq x y z
N MET A 1 -20.53 6.69 51.66
CA MET A 1 -19.22 6.75 50.97
C MET A 1 -19.47 7.17 49.55
N ALA A 2 -19.25 8.46 49.27
CA ALA A 2 -19.35 9.03 47.94
C ALA A 2 -18.06 8.67 47.19
N VAL A 3 -18.21 8.00 46.05
CA VAL A 3 -17.11 7.77 45.11
C VAL A 3 -16.92 9.08 44.34
N ASP A 4 -15.67 9.53 44.37
CA ASP A 4 -15.20 10.83 43.95
C ASP A 4 -15.50 11.11 42.47
N LEU A 5 -16.05 12.29 42.20
CA LEU A 5 -16.50 12.78 40.89
C LEU A 5 -15.32 13.26 39.99
N ALA A 6 -14.10 12.79 40.25
CA ALA A 6 -12.88 13.23 39.58
C ALA A 6 -12.74 12.70 38.14
N ASP A 7 -13.57 11.75 37.72
CA ASP A 7 -13.42 11.11 36.40
C ASP A 7 -14.40 11.65 35.35
N ALA A 8 -15.29 12.58 35.70
CA ALA A 8 -16.19 13.20 34.72
C ALA A 8 -15.40 14.04 33.70
N THR A 9 -14.33 14.72 34.11
CA THR A 9 -13.52 15.56 33.21
C THR A 9 -12.59 14.74 32.32
N LEU A 10 -12.10 13.59 32.80
CA LEU A 10 -11.31 12.66 31.99
C LEU A 10 -12.22 11.89 31.03
N ALA A 11 -13.39 11.41 31.49
CA ALA A 11 -14.41 10.79 30.65
C ALA A 11 -14.96 11.77 29.61
N GLN A 12 -15.09 13.07 29.90
CA GLN A 12 -15.55 14.09 28.97
C GLN A 12 -14.43 14.57 28.02
N ARG A 13 -13.16 14.50 28.43
CA ARG A 13 -11.98 14.65 27.55
C ARG A 13 -11.78 13.42 26.64
N LEU A 14 -12.05 12.22 27.14
CA LEU A 14 -12.03 10.98 26.38
C LEU A 14 -13.24 10.91 25.45
N LEU A 15 -14.46 11.27 25.88
CA LEU A 15 -15.64 11.41 25.04
C LEU A 15 -15.47 12.52 24.01
N GLY A 16 -14.82 13.63 24.35
CA GLY A 16 -14.46 14.68 23.39
C GLY A 16 -13.39 14.24 22.37
N ARG A 17 -12.47 13.34 22.76
CA ARG A 17 -11.48 12.72 21.86
C ARG A 17 -12.02 11.52 21.07
N LEU A 18 -13.01 10.81 21.61
CA LEU A 18 -13.69 9.67 20.99
C LEU A 18 -14.81 10.13 20.05
N GLN A 19 -15.46 11.27 20.31
CA GLN A 19 -16.30 11.97 19.33
C GLN A 19 -15.48 12.54 18.16
N MET A 20 -14.15 12.72 18.31
CA MET A 20 -13.24 13.00 17.19
C MET A 20 -12.78 11.75 16.42
N LEU A 21 -13.02 10.55 16.95
CA LEU A 21 -12.70 9.27 16.27
C LEU A 21 -13.94 8.60 15.65
N VAL A 22 -15.11 9.23 15.78
CA VAL A 22 -16.19 9.01 14.82
C VAL A 22 -15.82 9.80 13.58
N SER A 23 -15.29 9.10 12.58
CA SER A 23 -14.95 9.59 11.24
C SER A 23 -13.65 10.40 11.12
N ALA A 24 -12.58 9.74 10.66
CA ALA A 24 -11.37 10.39 10.24
C ALA A 24 -10.78 9.72 8.99
N ASN A 25 -10.50 10.53 7.96
CA ASN A 25 -9.41 10.29 7.03
C ASN A 25 -8.22 11.07 7.58
N ILE A 26 -7.31 10.40 8.28
CA ILE A 26 -6.08 11.03 8.75
C ILE A 26 -5.02 10.71 7.70
N SER A 27 -4.78 11.64 6.78
CA SER A 27 -3.53 11.66 6.04
C SER A 27 -2.49 12.27 6.98
N ILE A 28 -1.59 11.43 7.50
CA ILE A 28 -0.52 11.87 8.40
C ILE A 28 0.69 12.15 7.52
N SER A 29 0.92 13.42 7.20
CA SER A 29 2.19 13.86 6.63
C SER A 29 3.09 14.38 7.75
N ARG A 30 4.36 13.95 7.74
CA ARG A 30 5.36 14.27 8.78
C ARG A 30 6.06 15.61 8.55
N LEU A 31 5.33 16.72 8.34
CA LEU A 31 5.96 18.05 8.30
C LEU A 31 5.48 18.97 9.45
N PRO A 32 6.40 19.64 10.17
CA PRO A 32 6.06 20.47 11.32
C PRO A 32 5.58 21.90 11.00
N ASN A 33 5.47 22.34 9.73
CA ASN A 33 5.40 23.79 9.43
C ASN A 33 4.45 24.27 8.30
N LEU A 34 3.46 23.51 7.84
CA LEU A 34 2.50 24.01 6.83
C LEU A 34 1.06 24.07 7.36
N ALA A 35 0.45 25.26 7.28
CA ALA A 35 -0.86 25.60 7.82
C ALA A 35 -2.01 24.76 7.23
N PRO A 36 -3.08 24.50 8.01
CA PRO A 36 -4.11 23.53 7.65
C PRO A 36 -5.12 24.12 6.65
N ARG A 37 -5.04 23.69 5.39
CA ARG A 37 -6.17 23.81 4.46
C ARG A 37 -6.39 22.48 3.75
N SER A 38 -7.05 21.55 4.44
CA SER A 38 -7.63 20.35 3.83
C SER A 38 -9.15 20.35 4.03
N ARG A 39 -9.89 20.17 2.93
CA ARG A 39 -11.34 19.94 2.92
C ARG A 39 -11.59 18.47 3.21
N VAL A 40 -12.50 18.19 4.14
CA VAL A 40 -12.84 16.84 4.62
C VAL A 40 -14.09 16.32 3.89
N ARG A 41 -14.03 15.11 3.34
CA ARG A 41 -15.21 14.32 2.92
C ARG A 41 -15.22 12.99 3.69
N PHE A 42 -16.40 12.60 4.17
CA PHE A 42 -16.62 11.63 5.26
C PHE A 42 -17.24 10.31 4.77
N TYR A 43 -16.68 9.16 5.17
CA TYR A 43 -17.38 7.87 5.24
C TYR A 43 -16.74 6.98 6.33
N SER A 44 -17.50 6.61 7.38
CA SER A 44 -17.01 5.82 8.53
C SER A 44 -17.38 4.34 8.41
N GLN A 45 -16.39 3.47 8.17
CA GLN A 45 -16.51 2.01 8.30
C GLN A 45 -15.30 1.38 9.01
N ASN A 46 -14.62 2.12 9.91
CA ASN A 46 -13.37 1.68 10.57
C ASN A 46 -12.31 1.23 9.56
N HIS A 47 -12.20 2.02 8.49
CA HIS A 47 -11.32 1.84 7.35
C HIS A 47 -10.27 2.94 7.38
N PHE A 48 -8.99 2.55 7.44
CA PHE A 48 -7.87 3.49 7.43
C PHE A 48 -6.95 3.19 6.25
N ILE A 49 -6.51 4.24 5.57
CA ILE A 49 -5.52 4.17 4.48
C ILE A 49 -4.30 4.97 4.94
N ILE A 50 -3.14 4.31 5.02
CA ILE A 50 -1.90 4.88 5.52
C ILE A 50 -0.89 4.88 4.39
N HIS A 51 -0.42 6.07 4.02
CA HIS A 51 0.64 6.21 3.05
C HIS A 51 1.98 6.31 3.79
N ASP A 52 2.95 5.49 3.40
CA ASP A 52 4.29 5.45 3.98
C ASP A 52 5.18 6.65 3.57
N HIS A 53 4.64 7.54 2.74
CA HIS A 53 5.26 8.79 2.34
C HIS A 53 4.21 9.90 2.30
N GLU A 54 4.66 11.16 2.39
CA GLU A 54 3.82 12.34 2.22
C GLU A 54 3.00 12.21 0.92
N ALA A 55 1.67 12.20 1.06
CA ALA A 55 0.70 12.19 -0.04
C ALA A 55 0.64 13.53 -0.79
N SER A 56 1.79 14.16 -0.96
CA SER A 56 2.07 14.94 -2.15
C SER A 56 1.63 14.11 -3.37
N ARG A 57 0.83 14.69 -4.27
CA ARG A 57 0.26 14.01 -5.45
C ARG A 57 1.37 13.21 -6.17
N PRO A 58 1.19 12.10 -6.88
CA PRO A 58 2.28 11.34 -7.51
C PRO A 58 3.25 12.15 -8.37
N TRP A 59 2.83 13.28 -8.92
CA TRP A 59 3.67 14.25 -9.64
C TRP A 59 4.08 15.50 -8.82
N GLN A 60 3.48 15.68 -7.65
CA GLN A 60 3.84 16.63 -6.60
C GLN A 60 4.40 15.96 -5.37
N LEU A 61 4.78 14.66 -5.41
CA LEU A 61 5.93 14.19 -4.68
C LEU A 61 6.84 15.39 -4.88
N PRO A 62 7.29 16.07 -3.81
CA PRO A 62 8.48 16.86 -4.04
C PRO A 62 9.33 15.91 -4.91
N ASP A 63 9.99 16.42 -5.92
CA ASP A 63 11.37 15.98 -5.97
C ASP A 63 11.80 16.01 -4.51
N VAL A 64 11.63 14.90 -3.79
CA VAL A 64 12.49 14.49 -2.73
C VAL A 64 13.74 14.74 -3.50
N GLN A 65 14.41 15.82 -3.11
CA GLN A 65 15.65 16.27 -3.67
C GLN A 65 16.64 15.19 -3.26
N LEU A 66 16.39 13.96 -3.69
CA LEU A 66 17.22 12.80 -3.55
C LEU A 66 18.32 12.94 -4.59
N GLN A 67 18.17 13.71 -5.69
CA GLN A 67 19.10 13.59 -6.81
C GLN A 67 19.39 14.83 -7.70
N HIS A 68 19.12 16.08 -7.29
CA HIS A 68 19.68 17.25 -8.01
C HIS A 68 20.49 18.24 -7.17
N SER A 69 20.36 18.27 -5.85
CA SER A 69 21.32 19.00 -5.02
C SER A 69 22.42 18.03 -4.60
N GLU A 70 23.44 17.91 -5.45
CA GLU A 70 24.64 17.11 -5.22
C GLU A 70 24.32 15.64 -4.95
N MET A 71 24.22 14.82 -6.01
CA MET A 71 24.36 13.37 -5.91
C MET A 71 25.49 13.07 -4.93
N PRO A 72 25.18 12.65 -3.68
CA PRO A 72 26.24 12.59 -2.70
C PRO A 72 27.18 11.47 -3.15
N ASP A 73 28.44 11.51 -2.73
CA ASP A 73 29.50 10.62 -3.21
C ASP A 73 29.05 9.14 -3.41
N PRO A 74 29.19 8.55 -4.61
CA PRO A 74 28.86 7.14 -4.88
C PRO A 74 29.67 6.14 -4.04
N SER A 75 30.68 6.59 -3.29
CA SER A 75 31.46 5.75 -2.37
C SER A 75 30.74 5.43 -1.04
N GLY A 76 29.66 6.16 -0.71
CA GLY A 76 28.89 5.92 0.52
C GLY A 76 27.97 4.70 0.40
N PRO A 77 27.83 3.86 1.45
CA PRO A 77 26.95 2.68 1.44
C PRO A 77 25.49 3.13 1.46
N ARG A 78 24.90 3.44 0.29
CA ARG A 78 23.53 3.97 0.22
C ARG A 78 22.49 2.88 0.05
N ASP A 79 22.16 2.24 1.15
CA ASP A 79 20.89 1.54 1.35
C ASP A 79 20.17 2.29 2.49
N TYR A 80 19.41 3.35 2.17
CA TYR A 80 18.77 4.14 3.23
C TYR A 80 17.36 4.54 2.82
N TYR A 81 16.41 3.76 3.35
CA TYR A 81 15.10 4.28 3.66
C TYR A 81 15.26 5.44 4.67
N PRO A 82 14.67 6.61 4.44
CA PRO A 82 15.08 7.84 5.13
C PRO A 82 14.49 8.00 6.54
N PHE A 83 13.65 7.06 7.00
CA PHE A 83 12.92 7.19 8.26
C PHE A 83 13.22 6.04 9.22
N ASP A 84 13.20 6.32 10.53
CA ASP A 84 13.47 5.31 11.55
C ASP A 84 12.32 4.31 11.77
N CYS A 85 11.12 4.62 11.28
CA CYS A 85 9.94 3.77 11.35
C CYS A 85 8.97 4.06 10.20
N TYR A 86 8.18 3.06 9.81
CA TYR A 86 7.12 3.25 8.81
C TYR A 86 6.01 4.14 9.33
N ALA A 87 5.27 4.77 8.41
CA ALA A 87 4.09 5.58 8.78
C ALA A 87 3.02 4.73 9.49
N ALA A 88 2.91 3.45 9.10
CA ALA A 88 2.00 2.48 9.72
C ALA A 88 2.29 2.28 11.21
N SER A 89 3.58 2.14 11.58
CA SER A 89 3.97 1.99 12.98
C SER A 89 3.55 3.20 13.81
N HIS A 90 3.91 4.39 13.35
CA HIS A 90 3.58 5.64 14.04
C HIS A 90 2.07 5.85 14.17
N PHE A 91 1.29 5.51 13.14
CA PHE A 91 -0.17 5.57 13.24
C PHE A 91 -0.73 4.64 14.32
N LEU A 92 -0.31 3.37 14.29
CA LEU A 92 -0.88 2.34 15.16
C LEU A 92 -0.43 2.47 16.62
N CYS A 93 0.80 2.97 16.85
CA CYS A 93 1.37 3.10 18.19
C CYS A 93 1.11 4.46 18.83
N ASP A 94 1.22 5.55 18.07
CA ASP A 94 1.26 6.91 18.64
C ASP A 94 -0.03 7.70 18.44
N ILE A 95 -0.81 7.35 17.41
CA ILE A 95 -1.99 8.13 17.01
C ILE A 95 -3.29 7.44 17.41
N VAL A 96 -3.43 6.14 17.15
CA VAL A 96 -4.63 5.39 17.54
C VAL A 96 -4.54 5.04 19.03
N PRO A 97 -5.50 5.48 19.87
CA PRO A 97 -5.53 5.03 21.26
C PRO A 97 -5.63 3.51 21.33
N SER A 98 -4.88 2.89 22.25
CA SER A 98 -4.78 1.41 22.33
C SER A 98 -6.14 0.70 22.43
N HIS A 99 -7.09 1.25 23.20
CA HIS A 99 -8.43 0.72 23.34
C HIS A 99 -9.28 0.82 22.05
N CYS A 100 -8.88 1.66 21.09
CA CYS A 100 -9.53 1.80 19.79
C CYS A 100 -9.02 0.80 18.75
N LEU A 101 -7.84 0.20 18.94
CA LEU A 101 -7.22 -0.71 17.96
C LEU A 101 -8.10 -1.93 17.63
N SER A 102 -8.81 -2.46 18.63
CA SER A 102 -9.74 -3.58 18.46
C SER A 102 -10.95 -3.26 17.58
N HIS A 103 -11.22 -1.99 17.30
CA HIS A 103 -12.33 -1.53 16.47
C HIS A 103 -11.95 -1.33 15.00
N ILE A 104 -10.66 -1.35 14.66
CA ILE A 104 -10.20 -1.29 13.27
C ILE A 104 -10.73 -2.54 12.54
N ARG A 105 -11.34 -2.33 11.37
CA ARG A 105 -11.88 -3.42 10.53
C ARG A 105 -11.16 -3.51 9.21
N PHE A 106 -10.63 -2.39 8.73
CA PHE A 106 -9.89 -2.36 7.49
C PHE A 106 -8.68 -1.43 7.60
N LEU A 107 -7.54 -1.93 7.16
CA LEU A 107 -6.26 -1.22 7.17
C LEU A 107 -5.57 -1.39 5.81
N GLU A 108 -5.42 -0.32 5.06
CA GLU A 108 -4.66 -0.29 3.82
C GLU A 108 -3.33 0.44 4.03
N LEU A 109 -2.25 -0.25 3.70
CA LEU A 109 -0.88 0.24 3.82
C LEU A 109 -0.35 0.50 2.41
N VAL A 110 -0.06 1.75 2.09
CA VAL A 110 0.32 2.19 0.76
C VAL A 110 1.78 2.65 0.79
N PHE A 111 2.65 1.88 0.18
CA PHE A 111 4.06 2.22 0.03
C PHE A 111 4.27 2.83 -1.35
N PRO A 112 4.96 3.98 -1.47
CA PRO A 112 5.31 4.55 -2.76
C PRO A 112 6.26 3.62 -3.54
N PRO A 113 6.48 3.86 -4.83
CA PRO A 113 7.38 3.06 -5.64
C PRO A 113 8.85 3.43 -5.37
N TYR A 114 9.33 3.20 -4.14
CA TYR A 114 10.71 3.52 -3.73
C TYR A 114 11.73 2.94 -4.70
N VAL A 115 12.76 3.70 -5.05
CA VAL A 115 13.89 3.18 -5.82
C VAL A 115 14.52 1.97 -5.10
N PRO A 116 15.25 1.06 -5.78
CA PRO A 116 15.79 -0.16 -5.17
C PRO A 116 16.55 0.04 -3.85
N HIS A 117 17.23 1.17 -3.67
CA HIS A 117 18.00 1.52 -2.47
C HIS A 117 17.21 2.32 -1.42
N GLY A 118 15.98 2.72 -1.76
CA GLY A 118 15.08 3.45 -0.88
C GLY A 118 14.20 2.53 -0.06
N TRP A 119 14.24 1.20 -0.28
CA TRP A 119 13.59 0.24 0.60
C TRP A 119 14.45 -0.04 1.83
N SER A 120 13.81 -0.18 2.97
CA SER A 120 14.46 -0.68 4.19
C SER A 120 14.78 -2.16 4.04
N HIS A 121 15.89 -2.60 4.62
CA HIS A 121 16.25 -4.01 4.77
C HIS A 121 15.97 -4.50 6.19
N ALA A 122 16.08 -5.81 6.44
CA ALA A 122 15.71 -6.43 7.71
C ALA A 122 16.44 -5.87 8.96
N SER A 123 17.70 -5.44 8.80
CA SER A 123 18.47 -4.80 9.88
C SER A 123 18.25 -3.29 10.02
N HIS A 124 17.42 -2.69 9.17
CA HIS A 124 17.08 -1.27 9.26
C HIS A 124 16.16 -1.02 10.45
N SER A 125 16.32 0.13 11.13
CA SER A 125 15.49 0.53 12.28
C SER A 125 13.99 0.43 11.96
N ALA A 126 13.58 0.95 10.80
CA ALA A 126 12.18 0.88 10.38
C ALA A 126 11.60 -0.53 10.25
N ALA A 127 12.37 -1.50 9.75
CA ALA A 127 11.89 -2.87 9.62
C ALA A 127 11.81 -3.56 11.00
N GLN A 128 12.75 -3.27 11.89
CA GLN A 128 12.75 -3.78 13.26
C GLN A 128 11.59 -3.19 14.08
N ASP A 129 11.38 -1.89 13.97
CA ASP A 129 10.25 -1.17 14.56
C ASP A 129 8.92 -1.73 14.07
N TRP A 130 8.80 -1.98 12.75
CA TRP A 130 7.59 -2.58 12.18
C TRP A 130 7.31 -3.98 12.74
N SER A 131 8.35 -4.82 12.83
CA SER A 131 8.26 -6.14 13.44
C SER A 131 7.80 -6.07 14.90
N ALA A 132 8.40 -5.16 15.68
CA ALA A 132 8.01 -4.93 17.06
C ALA A 132 6.56 -4.41 17.19
N THR A 133 6.16 -3.50 16.29
CA THR A 133 4.81 -2.96 16.24
C THR A 133 3.78 -4.05 15.98
N VAL A 134 3.97 -4.86 14.92
CA VAL A 134 3.02 -5.94 14.62
C VAL A 134 2.95 -6.96 15.76
N SER A 135 4.08 -7.30 16.38
CA SER A 135 4.13 -8.18 17.55
C SER A 135 3.32 -7.62 18.73
N ALA A 136 3.46 -6.33 19.03
CA ALA A 136 2.72 -5.68 20.11
C ALA A 136 1.20 -5.60 19.82
N LEU A 137 0.82 -5.46 18.56
CA LEU A 137 -0.59 -5.33 18.15
C LEU A 137 -1.41 -6.61 18.28
N ARG A 138 -0.78 -7.79 18.29
CA ARG A 138 -1.46 -9.11 18.32
C ARG A 138 -2.53 -9.21 19.41
N ASN A 139 -2.28 -8.61 20.58
CA ASN A 139 -3.20 -8.64 21.72
C ASN A 139 -4.17 -7.45 21.78
N LEU A 140 -4.02 -6.48 20.88
CA LEU A 140 -4.77 -5.22 20.89
C LEU A 140 -5.80 -5.15 19.74
N ILE A 141 -5.52 -5.82 18.63
CA ILE A 141 -6.38 -5.85 17.45
C ILE A 141 -7.35 -7.03 17.49
N ASN A 142 -8.52 -6.87 16.87
CA ASN A 142 -9.41 -7.98 16.58
C ASN A 142 -9.06 -8.55 15.20
N ALA A 143 -8.03 -9.42 15.14
CA ALA A 143 -7.53 -9.99 13.88
C ALA A 143 -8.64 -10.66 13.05
N SER A 144 -9.50 -11.44 13.70
CA SER A 144 -10.65 -12.13 13.06
C SER A 144 -11.66 -11.22 12.35
N ALA A 145 -11.66 -9.93 12.69
CA ALA A 145 -12.50 -8.91 12.06
C ALA A 145 -11.70 -7.85 11.27
N LEU A 146 -10.38 -8.00 11.21
CA LEU A 146 -9.47 -7.07 10.53
C LEU A 146 -9.11 -7.60 9.15
N THR A 147 -9.30 -6.77 8.14
CA THR A 147 -8.76 -6.96 6.79
C THR A 147 -7.56 -6.03 6.59
N ILE A 148 -6.44 -6.57 6.12
CA ILE A 148 -5.27 -5.78 5.74
C ILE A 148 -5.10 -5.83 4.22
N ARG A 149 -4.83 -4.67 3.62
CA ARG A 149 -4.44 -4.55 2.21
C ARG A 149 -3.10 -3.86 2.10
N LEU A 150 -2.19 -4.46 1.36
CA LEU A 150 -0.86 -3.93 1.11
C LEU A 150 -0.78 -3.46 -0.35
N VAL A 151 -0.47 -2.18 -0.55
CA VAL A 151 -0.34 -1.57 -1.88
C VAL A 151 1.09 -1.10 -2.06
N MET A 152 1.84 -1.75 -2.95
CA MET A 152 3.14 -1.27 -3.40
C MET A 152 2.91 -0.47 -4.69
N ALA A 153 2.82 0.86 -4.54
CA ALA A 153 2.28 1.80 -5.51
C ALA A 153 3.20 2.03 -6.72
N ASP A 154 3.43 0.98 -7.50
CA ASP A 154 4.11 1.01 -8.80
C ASP A 154 3.14 0.54 -9.90
N PHE A 155 1.85 0.82 -9.70
CA PHE A 155 0.76 0.21 -10.45
C PHE A 155 0.39 0.94 -11.76
N HIS A 156 1.08 2.03 -12.07
CA HIS A 156 0.85 2.80 -13.30
C HIS A 156 1.66 2.21 -14.45
N ASP A 157 1.23 2.46 -15.69
CA ASP A 157 1.89 1.97 -16.91
C ASP A 157 3.22 2.68 -17.22
N VAL A 158 3.68 3.53 -16.30
CA VAL A 158 4.93 4.28 -16.40
C VAL A 158 5.78 3.92 -15.19
N PRO A 159 7.04 3.51 -15.38
CA PRO A 159 7.94 3.24 -14.27
C PRO A 159 8.08 4.47 -13.39
N ALA A 160 8.12 4.27 -12.08
CA ALA A 160 8.62 5.32 -11.20
C ALA A 160 10.06 5.69 -11.56
N PHE A 161 10.41 6.96 -11.33
CA PHE A 161 11.74 7.50 -11.63
C PHE A 161 12.86 6.60 -11.06
N GLY A 162 13.85 6.29 -11.90
CA GLY A 162 15.00 5.45 -11.52
C GLY A 162 14.73 3.94 -11.59
N ARG A 163 13.53 3.52 -12.03
CA ARG A 163 13.20 2.11 -12.30
C ARG A 163 13.30 1.74 -13.78
N GLU A 164 13.56 2.68 -14.70
CA GLU A 164 13.61 2.45 -16.15
C GLU A 164 14.74 1.51 -16.59
N MET A 165 15.74 1.30 -15.73
CA MET A 165 16.88 0.41 -15.96
C MET A 165 16.98 -0.63 -14.83
N MET A 166 15.90 -1.39 -14.65
CA MET A 166 15.85 -2.39 -13.58
C MET A 166 16.75 -3.59 -13.92
N THR A 167 17.78 -3.82 -13.09
CA THR A 167 18.61 -5.03 -13.17
C THR A 167 18.09 -6.09 -12.20
N LYS A 168 18.42 -7.38 -12.44
CA LYS A 168 18.01 -8.46 -11.51
C LYS A 168 18.41 -8.21 -10.04
N PRO A 169 19.65 -7.77 -9.73
CA PRO A 169 20.02 -7.44 -8.35
C PRO A 169 19.19 -6.29 -7.75
N ARG A 170 18.85 -5.27 -8.55
CA ARG A 170 18.00 -4.15 -8.12
C ARG A 170 16.55 -4.59 -7.88
N ALA A 171 16.00 -5.39 -8.78
CA ALA A 171 14.67 -5.98 -8.62
C ALA A 171 14.59 -6.82 -7.34
N LYS A 172 15.65 -7.61 -7.05
CA LYS A 172 15.75 -8.37 -5.81
C LYS A 172 15.70 -7.46 -4.58
N LYS A 173 16.40 -6.32 -4.57
CA LYS A 173 16.33 -5.37 -3.43
C LYS A 173 14.91 -4.87 -3.16
N ILE A 174 14.13 -4.61 -4.22
CA ILE A 174 12.72 -4.22 -4.07
C ILE A 174 11.90 -5.36 -3.46
N LEU A 175 12.09 -6.60 -3.95
CA LEU A 175 11.41 -7.77 -3.39
C LEU A 175 11.80 -8.01 -1.92
N ASP A 176 13.08 -7.86 -1.58
CA ASP A 176 13.55 -7.96 -0.19
C ASP A 176 12.87 -6.90 0.69
N GLY A 177 12.69 -5.68 0.17
CA GLY A 177 11.92 -4.62 0.82
C GLY A 177 10.45 -4.99 1.04
N TYR A 178 9.80 -5.59 0.04
CA TYR A 178 8.43 -6.09 0.21
C TYR A 178 8.33 -7.16 1.29
N ILE A 179 9.27 -8.10 1.30
CA ILE A 179 9.34 -9.18 2.31
C ILE A 179 9.50 -8.58 3.71
N CYS A 180 10.33 -7.54 3.89
CA CYS A 180 10.49 -6.86 5.18
C CYS A 180 9.17 -6.28 5.74
N VAL A 181 8.24 -5.88 4.86
CA VAL A 181 6.91 -5.39 5.26
C VAL A 181 5.95 -6.55 5.52
N ILE A 182 6.01 -7.59 4.70
CA ILE A 182 5.07 -8.73 4.70
C ILE A 182 5.34 -9.69 5.85
N ASP A 183 6.60 -10.07 6.08
CA ASP A 183 6.99 -11.12 7.04
C ASP A 183 6.43 -10.89 8.45
N PRO A 184 6.48 -9.67 9.03
CA PRO A 184 5.89 -9.41 10.34
C PRO A 184 4.39 -9.68 10.42
N LEU A 185 3.66 -9.64 9.30
CA LEU A 185 2.21 -9.85 9.26
C LEU A 185 1.82 -11.34 9.21
N ILE A 186 2.76 -12.25 8.91
CA ILE A 186 2.48 -13.68 8.80
C ILE A 186 1.79 -14.25 10.06
N PRO A 187 2.24 -13.95 11.31
CA PRO A 187 1.57 -14.46 12.50
C PRO A 187 0.12 -13.98 12.63
N LEU A 188 -0.20 -12.76 12.16
CA LEU A 188 -1.59 -12.28 12.18
C LEU A 188 -2.49 -13.15 11.28
N VAL A 189 -1.97 -13.54 10.11
CA VAL A 189 -2.71 -14.37 9.15
C VAL A 189 -2.84 -15.81 9.65
N ARG A 190 -1.72 -16.42 10.05
CA ARG A 190 -1.67 -17.86 10.33
C ARG A 190 -2.07 -18.24 11.75
N GLU A 191 -1.77 -17.40 12.73
CA GLU A 191 -1.97 -17.71 14.15
C GLU A 191 -3.19 -16.98 14.72
N ASP A 192 -3.33 -15.68 14.43
CA ASP A 192 -4.38 -14.85 15.04
C ASP A 192 -5.69 -14.82 14.21
N GLY A 193 -5.67 -15.42 13.02
CA GLY A 193 -6.84 -15.61 12.17
C GLY A 193 -7.33 -14.34 11.50
N LEU A 194 -6.43 -13.57 10.87
CA LEU A 194 -6.78 -12.35 10.13
C LEU A 194 -7.97 -12.57 9.18
N ALA A 195 -8.94 -11.65 9.18
CA ALA A 195 -10.17 -11.83 8.41
C ALA A 195 -9.93 -11.98 6.91
N ALA A 196 -8.98 -11.20 6.37
CA ALA A 196 -8.46 -11.29 5.01
C ALA A 196 -7.14 -10.51 4.88
N PHE A 197 -6.27 -10.96 3.99
CA PHE A 197 -5.08 -10.25 3.54
C PHE A 197 -5.13 -10.11 2.02
N TYR A 198 -4.88 -8.91 1.52
CA TYR A 198 -4.78 -8.65 0.08
C TYR A 198 -3.47 -7.95 -0.23
N MET A 199 -2.83 -8.34 -1.34
CA MET A 199 -1.65 -7.63 -1.83
C MET A 199 -1.85 -7.14 -3.26
N GLN A 200 -1.47 -5.89 -3.47
CA GLN A 200 -1.38 -5.28 -4.77
C GLN A 200 0.02 -4.68 -4.93
N GLY A 201 0.89 -5.35 -5.69
CA GLY A 201 2.21 -4.84 -5.99
C GLY A 201 2.58 -5.03 -7.46
N ALA A 202 3.42 -4.14 -7.99
CA ALA A 202 4.05 -4.38 -9.27
C ALA A 202 5.21 -5.36 -9.09
N HIS A 203 5.34 -6.26 -10.05
CA HIS A 203 6.48 -7.15 -10.13
C HIS A 203 7.72 -6.35 -10.56
N PRO A 204 8.79 -6.26 -9.77
CA PRO A 204 9.89 -5.32 -10.05
C PRO A 204 10.57 -5.51 -11.40
N PHE A 205 10.57 -6.74 -11.93
CA PHE A 205 11.16 -7.07 -13.24
C PHE A 205 10.35 -6.57 -14.44
N ILE A 206 9.14 -6.05 -14.23
CA ILE A 206 8.32 -5.47 -15.31
C ILE A 206 9.04 -4.31 -16.02
N TRP A 207 9.99 -3.67 -15.31
CA TRP A 207 10.80 -2.56 -15.81
C TRP A 207 12.21 -2.97 -16.27
N ASP A 208 12.48 -4.27 -16.37
CA ASP A 208 13.70 -4.73 -17.02
C ASP A 208 13.63 -4.41 -18.52
N MET A 209 14.70 -3.89 -19.11
CA MET A 209 14.70 -3.38 -20.48
C MET A 209 14.33 -4.45 -21.51
N ASP A 210 14.71 -5.70 -21.27
CA ASP A 210 14.35 -6.82 -22.14
C ASP A 210 12.86 -7.17 -22.01
N THR A 211 12.31 -7.02 -20.80
CA THR A 211 10.87 -7.20 -20.55
C THR A 211 10.08 -6.07 -21.18
N LEU A 212 10.50 -4.81 -21.00
CA LEU A 212 9.84 -3.63 -21.58
C LEU A 212 9.82 -3.66 -23.10
N ARG A 213 10.91 -4.06 -23.74
CA ARG A 213 10.96 -4.25 -25.21
C ARG A 213 9.94 -5.26 -25.72
N THR A 214 9.60 -6.25 -24.90
CA THR A 214 8.64 -7.30 -25.24
C THR A 214 7.21 -6.93 -24.82
N SER A 215 7.06 -6.12 -23.77
CA SER A 215 5.77 -5.86 -23.12
C SER A 215 5.05 -4.59 -23.59
N LEU A 216 5.71 -3.70 -24.32
CA LEU A 216 5.08 -2.45 -24.79
C LEU A 216 3.84 -2.68 -25.68
N ASP A 217 3.69 -3.90 -26.22
CA ASP A 217 2.53 -4.32 -27.02
C ASP A 217 1.66 -5.40 -26.33
N ASP A 218 2.01 -5.83 -25.11
CA ASP A 218 1.40 -6.98 -24.44
C ASP A 218 0.86 -6.64 -23.04
N ASP A 219 -0.34 -6.02 -23.02
CA ASP A 219 -1.12 -5.76 -21.81
C ASP A 219 -1.43 -7.05 -21.01
N ASP A 220 -1.48 -8.19 -21.69
CA ASP A 220 -1.75 -9.49 -21.06
C ASP A 220 -0.56 -9.94 -20.19
N LEU A 221 0.68 -9.69 -20.64
CA LEU A 221 1.89 -9.99 -19.86
C LEU A 221 1.94 -9.17 -18.56
N LEU A 222 1.70 -7.86 -18.62
CA LEU A 222 1.71 -6.99 -17.43
C LEU A 222 0.62 -7.42 -16.43
N THR A 223 -0.57 -7.74 -16.96
CA THR A 223 -1.70 -8.23 -16.16
C THR A 223 -1.37 -9.57 -15.51
N TRP A 224 -0.74 -10.48 -16.25
CA TRP A 224 -0.29 -11.77 -15.74
C TRP A 224 0.75 -11.62 -14.63
N MET A 225 1.78 -10.79 -14.80
CA MET A 225 2.83 -10.58 -13.79
C MET A 225 2.27 -9.97 -12.49
N ARG A 226 1.37 -8.99 -12.59
CA ARG A 226 0.68 -8.39 -11.44
C ARG A 226 -0.16 -9.43 -10.70
N ARG A 227 -0.89 -10.27 -11.45
CA ARG A 227 -1.69 -11.37 -10.88
C ARG A 227 -0.81 -12.37 -10.15
N GLN A 228 0.29 -12.79 -10.76
CA GLN A 228 1.24 -13.73 -10.14
C GLN A 228 1.84 -13.17 -8.86
N MET A 229 2.29 -11.91 -8.86
CA MET A 229 2.82 -11.27 -7.65
C MET A 229 1.80 -11.29 -6.50
N LYS A 230 0.54 -10.97 -6.80
CA LYS A 230 -0.56 -11.04 -5.83
C LYS A 230 -0.75 -12.47 -5.31
N GLU A 231 -0.98 -13.43 -6.21
CA GLU A 231 -1.29 -14.82 -5.87
C GLU A 231 -0.14 -15.46 -5.05
N THR A 232 1.11 -15.28 -5.48
CA THR A 232 2.28 -15.82 -4.76
C THR A 232 2.44 -15.20 -3.37
N SER A 233 2.20 -13.89 -3.22
CA SER A 233 2.36 -13.23 -1.91
C SER A 233 1.22 -13.58 -0.95
N GLU A 234 -0.02 -13.67 -1.44
CA GLU A 234 -1.16 -14.11 -0.63
C GLU A 234 -1.02 -15.59 -0.22
N ALA A 235 -0.56 -16.45 -1.13
CA ALA A 235 -0.25 -17.85 -0.82
C ALA A 235 0.91 -17.97 0.18
N TYR A 236 1.97 -17.17 0.02
CA TYR A 236 3.08 -17.10 0.97
C TYR A 236 2.59 -16.74 2.38
N MET A 237 1.66 -15.80 2.51
CA MET A 237 1.08 -15.43 3.81
C MET A 237 0.25 -16.55 4.44
N GLN A 238 -0.53 -17.25 3.61
CA GLN A 238 -1.45 -18.30 4.02
C GLN A 238 -0.74 -19.62 4.39
N GLY A 239 0.38 -19.94 3.75
CA GLY A 239 1.05 -21.24 3.88
C GLY A 239 0.52 -22.27 2.89
N GLU A 240 1.24 -23.38 2.72
CA GLU A 240 1.00 -24.36 1.64
C GLU A 240 -0.30 -25.18 1.81
N ASP A 241 -0.89 -25.21 3.01
CA ASP A 241 -2.00 -26.13 3.36
C ASP A 241 -3.41 -25.53 3.18
N ILE A 242 -3.54 -24.33 2.61
CA ILE A 242 -4.82 -23.64 2.55
C ILE A 242 -5.64 -24.05 1.31
N SER A 243 -6.86 -24.54 1.56
CA SER A 243 -7.81 -24.84 0.48
C SER A 243 -8.17 -23.55 -0.30
N PRO A 244 -8.18 -23.58 -1.65
CA PRO A 244 -8.56 -22.44 -2.49
C PRO A 244 -9.92 -21.83 -2.11
N ASP A 245 -10.84 -22.64 -1.61
CA ASP A 245 -12.20 -22.22 -1.24
C ASP A 245 -12.25 -21.31 0.00
N SER A 246 -11.17 -21.26 0.79
CA SER A 246 -11.09 -20.41 1.99
C SER A 246 -10.65 -18.97 1.68
N VAL A 247 -10.18 -18.72 0.45
CA VAL A 247 -9.75 -17.38 0.02
C VAL A 247 -10.98 -16.52 -0.24
N LYS A 248 -11.24 -15.56 0.65
CA LYS A 248 -12.32 -14.60 0.45
C LYS A 248 -12.05 -13.73 -0.78
N PRO A 249 -13.00 -13.61 -1.72
CA PRO A 249 -12.80 -12.80 -2.92
C PRO A 249 -12.52 -11.35 -2.53
N GLU A 250 -11.52 -10.75 -3.18
CA GLU A 250 -11.22 -9.33 -2.98
C GLU A 250 -12.47 -8.49 -3.30
N PRO A 251 -12.89 -7.58 -2.39
CA PRO A 251 -13.93 -6.61 -2.67
C PRO A 251 -13.74 -5.92 -4.02
N ARG A 252 -14.85 -5.61 -4.70
CA ARG A 252 -14.82 -4.97 -6.02
C ARG A 252 -13.97 -3.70 -5.99
N LYS A 253 -13.21 -3.46 -7.06
CA LYS A 253 -12.39 -2.24 -7.24
C LYS A 253 -13.10 -0.95 -6.82
N ARG A 254 -14.38 -0.74 -7.14
CA ARG A 254 -15.10 0.48 -6.73
C ARG A 254 -15.13 0.73 -5.21
N THR A 255 -15.05 -0.31 -4.40
CA THR A 255 -14.95 -0.21 -2.92
C THR A 255 -13.59 0.36 -2.48
N TRP A 256 -12.55 0.16 -3.29
CA TRP A 256 -11.17 0.60 -3.04
C TRP A 256 -10.84 1.94 -3.71
N TRP A 257 -11.25 2.11 -4.96
CA TRP A 257 -10.76 3.16 -5.86
C TRP A 257 -11.45 4.51 -5.68
N PHE A 258 -12.54 4.60 -4.90
CA PHE A 258 -13.23 5.86 -4.66
C PHE A 258 -12.28 6.96 -4.11
N TRP A 259 -11.15 6.57 -3.52
CA TRP A 259 -10.20 7.47 -2.86
C TRP A 259 -8.99 7.88 -3.72
N TYR A 260 -8.62 7.06 -4.72
CA TYR A 260 -7.48 7.36 -5.58
C TYR A 260 -7.85 8.30 -6.75
N ASP A 261 -9.06 8.20 -7.29
CA ASP A 261 -9.47 8.99 -8.46
C ASP A 261 -9.67 10.49 -8.12
N GLU A 262 -10.21 10.82 -6.94
CA GLU A 262 -10.39 12.21 -6.50
C GLU A 262 -9.08 12.89 -6.07
N SER A 263 -8.13 12.15 -5.48
CA SER A 263 -6.86 12.71 -4.98
C SER A 263 -5.84 12.95 -6.10
N LEU A 264 -5.91 12.16 -7.17
CA LEU A 264 -5.02 12.23 -8.33
C LEU A 264 -5.49 13.19 -9.43
N GLY A 265 -6.63 13.87 -9.28
CA GLY A 265 -7.14 14.83 -10.28
C GLY A 265 -7.17 14.28 -11.72
N TYR A 266 -7.09 12.96 -11.87
CA TYR A 266 -6.89 12.28 -13.13
C TYR A 266 -8.28 11.94 -13.61
N ASP A 267 -8.88 12.84 -14.39
CA ASP A 267 -10.21 12.63 -14.95
C ASP A 267 -10.16 11.51 -16.02
N MET A 268 -10.22 10.26 -15.55
CA MET A 268 -10.27 9.04 -16.38
C MET A 268 -11.54 8.99 -17.26
N SER A 269 -12.54 9.86 -17.00
CA SER A 269 -13.74 10.02 -17.86
C SER A 269 -13.41 10.45 -19.29
N ARG A 270 -12.19 10.93 -19.55
CA ARG A 270 -11.73 11.27 -20.91
C ARG A 270 -11.26 10.06 -21.72
N ARG A 271 -10.73 9.00 -21.09
CA ARG A 271 -10.32 7.79 -21.84
C ARG A 271 -11.52 6.95 -22.29
N GLN A 272 -12.59 6.88 -21.51
CA GLN A 272 -13.79 6.13 -21.92
C GLN A 272 -14.63 6.81 -23.01
N ARG A 273 -14.41 8.09 -23.32
CA ARG A 273 -15.13 8.80 -24.40
C ARG A 273 -14.42 8.83 -25.75
N GLY A 274 -13.20 8.28 -25.86
CA GLY A 274 -12.42 8.27 -27.10
C GLY A 274 -12.59 7.01 -27.97
N SER A 275 -13.15 5.92 -27.46
CA SER A 275 -13.25 4.64 -28.17
C SER A 275 -14.67 4.36 -28.66
N ALA A 276 -15.26 5.32 -29.37
CA ALA A 276 -16.51 5.12 -30.10
C ALA A 276 -16.52 6.00 -31.35
N ARG A 277 -15.68 5.68 -32.35
CA ARG A 277 -16.02 5.81 -33.77
C ARG A 277 -14.97 5.18 -34.70
N ASP A 278 -15.54 4.49 -35.68
CA ASP A 278 -15.05 4.15 -37.01
C ASP A 278 -14.13 2.93 -37.21
N GLY A 279 -14.67 1.95 -37.94
CA GLY A 279 -13.89 1.17 -38.89
C GLY A 279 -14.02 -0.34 -38.79
N ALA A 280 -15.05 -0.89 -39.41
CA ALA A 280 -15.13 -2.31 -39.72
C ALA A 280 -13.92 -2.78 -40.55
N GLN A 281 -13.12 -3.71 -40.02
CA GLN A 281 -12.40 -4.71 -40.79
C GLN A 281 -12.45 -6.03 -40.02
N GLY A 282 -13.17 -7.01 -40.57
CA GLY A 282 -13.30 -8.34 -39.98
C GLY A 282 -11.99 -9.14 -40.05
N PRO A 283 -11.82 -10.18 -39.22
CA PRO A 283 -10.62 -10.99 -39.21
C PRO A 283 -10.48 -11.83 -40.49
N TRP A 284 -9.31 -11.74 -41.13
CA TRP A 284 -8.95 -12.37 -42.41
C TRP A 284 -8.55 -13.85 -42.33
N TRP A 285 -8.90 -14.55 -41.26
CA TRP A 285 -8.62 -15.98 -41.17
C TRP A 285 -9.91 -16.75 -40.84
N LYS A 286 -10.43 -17.44 -41.86
CA LYS A 286 -11.29 -18.61 -41.67
C LYS A 286 -10.53 -19.82 -42.21
N PRO A 287 -10.39 -20.91 -41.44
CA PRO A 287 -9.87 -22.15 -41.99
C PRO A 287 -10.91 -22.75 -42.94
N THR A 288 -10.50 -23.02 -44.17
CA THR A 288 -11.22 -23.90 -45.09
C THR A 288 -11.30 -25.30 -44.49
N ARG A 289 -12.52 -25.82 -44.30
CA ARG A 289 -12.75 -27.24 -44.06
C ARG A 289 -12.40 -27.99 -45.35
N GLY A 290 -11.39 -28.86 -45.27
CA GLY A 290 -11.15 -29.92 -46.25
C GLY A 290 -12.03 -31.13 -45.93
N VAL A 291 -12.49 -31.75 -47.01
CA VAL A 291 -13.42 -32.88 -47.16
C VAL A 291 -13.04 -34.12 -46.36
#